data_AF-A0A661BR99-F1
#
_entry.id   AF-A0A661BR99-F1
#
_cell.length_a   1.000
_cell.length_b   1.000
_cell.length_c   1.000
_cell.angle_alpha   90.00
_cell.angle_beta   90.00
_cell.angle_gamma   90.00
#
_symmetry.space_group_name_H-M   'P 1'
#
loop_
_entity.id
_entity.type
_entity.pdbx_description
1 polymer ?
#
loop_
_entity_poly.entity_id
_entity_poly.type
_entity_poly.pdbx_seq_one_letter_code
_entity_poly.pdbx_strand_id
1 'polypeptide(L)'
;MLPLTVIHAEDISVGKELHQQSCLECHKPQLYERPDRTVKTLQHLRSQVLFCAVNNDVEWFDEEIDDVTAYLNAFYYLFGMK
;
A
#
# COMPACT_ATOMS: atom_id res chain seq x y z
N MET A 1 19.40 26.08 -10.67
CA MET A 1 19.41 24.84 -9.86
C MET A 1 18.11 24.14 -10.19
N LEU A 2 18.09 23.26 -11.20
CA LEU A 2 16.87 22.51 -11.51
C LEU A 2 16.68 21.47 -10.40
N PRO A 3 15.46 21.31 -9.85
CA PRO A 3 15.21 20.22 -8.91
C PRO A 3 15.32 18.92 -9.70
N LEU A 4 16.11 17.99 -9.19
CA LEU A 4 16.15 16.63 -9.70
C LEU A 4 14.83 15.99 -9.26
N THR A 5 13.83 15.97 -10.14
CA THR A 5 12.63 15.17 -9.92
C THR A 5 13.09 13.71 -9.94
N VAL A 6 13.27 13.13 -8.75
CA VAL A 6 13.45 11.69 -8.61
C VAL A 6 12.11 11.08 -9.04
N ILE A 7 12.11 10.37 -10.15
CA ILE A 7 10.99 9.49 -10.51
C ILE A 7 11.13 8.30 -9.57
N HIS A 8 10.39 8.29 -8.46
CA HIS A 8 10.32 7.12 -7.60
C HIS A 8 9.43 6.09 -8.30
N ALA A 9 10.00 4.93 -8.62
CA ALA A 9 9.26 3.76 -9.07
C ALA A 9 8.91 2.90 -7.84
N GLU A 10 7.68 2.42 -7.77
CA GLU A 10 7.19 1.58 -6.66
C GLU A 10 8.19 0.44 -6.33
N ASP A 11 8.63 0.35 -5.07
CA ASP A 11 9.48 -0.70 -4.54
C ASP A 11 8.66 -1.69 -3.69
N ILE A 12 8.32 -2.81 -4.31
CA ILE A 12 7.57 -3.91 -3.68
C ILE A 12 8.27 -4.45 -2.42
N SER A 13 9.61 -4.37 -2.34
CA SER A 13 10.36 -4.89 -1.18
C SER A 13 10.19 -3.98 0.02
N VAL A 14 10.27 -2.66 -0.18
CA VAL A 14 9.98 -1.65 0.85
C VAL A 14 8.53 -1.77 1.29
N GLY A 15 7.59 -1.85 0.35
CA GLY A 15 6.17 -2.01 0.63
C GLY A 15 5.84 -3.25 1.45
N LYS A 16 6.54 -4.37 1.21
CA LYS A 16 6.41 -5.59 2.01
C LYS A 16 6.90 -5.37 3.45
N GLU A 17 8.05 -4.74 3.63
CA GLU A 17 8.62 -4.50 4.96
C GLU A 17 7.71 -3.59 5.79
N LEU A 18 7.29 -2.46 5.23
CA LEU A 18 6.35 -1.52 5.83
C LEU A 18 5.02 -2.19 6.20
N HIS A 19 4.47 -2.99 5.29
CA HIS A 19 3.26 -3.77 5.55
C HIS A 19 3.41 -4.73 6.74
N GLN A 20 4.54 -5.44 6.81
CA GLN A 20 4.80 -6.38 7.90
C GLN A 20 4.94 -5.67 9.25
N GLN A 21 5.56 -4.48 9.26
CA GLN A 21 5.78 -3.69 10.48
C GLN A 21 4.50 -3.03 11.00
N SER A 22 3.66 -2.50 10.12
CA SER A 22 2.52 -1.67 10.54
C SER A 22 1.17 -2.38 10.41
N CYS A 23 0.92 -3.10 9.32
CA CYS A 23 -0.40 -3.67 9.08
C CYS A 23 -0.59 -4.98 9.87
N LEU A 24 0.44 -5.81 9.92
CA LEU A 24 0.35 -7.14 10.55
C LEU A 24 0.46 -7.14 12.09
N GLU A 25 0.64 -5.97 12.71
CA GLU A 25 0.66 -5.83 14.17
C GLU A 25 -0.70 -6.22 14.78
N CYS A 26 -1.79 -5.79 14.14
CA CYS A 26 -3.15 -5.92 14.68
C CYS A 26 -4.06 -6.87 13.87
N HIS A 27 -3.80 -7.08 12.58
CA HIS A 27 -4.64 -7.92 11.72
C HIS A 27 -3.84 -8.95 10.93
N LYS A 28 -4.50 -10.05 10.52
CA LYS A 28 -3.86 -11.09 9.70
C LYS A 28 -4.17 -10.92 8.20
N PRO A 29 -3.32 -11.45 7.29
CA PRO A 29 -3.49 -11.27 5.84
C PRO A 29 -4.82 -11.77 5.27
N GLN A 30 -5.54 -12.66 5.96
CA GLN A 30 -6.86 -13.14 5.52
C GLN A 30 -7.88 -12.00 5.31
N LEU A 31 -7.65 -10.81 5.90
CA LEU A 31 -8.46 -9.62 5.66
C LEU A 31 -8.55 -9.25 4.16
N TYR A 32 -7.46 -9.42 3.41
CA TYR A 32 -7.38 -9.02 2.00
C TYR A 32 -8.10 -9.99 1.06
N GLU A 33 -8.31 -11.22 1.51
CA GLU A 33 -8.91 -12.32 0.74
C GLU A 33 -10.41 -12.48 0.98
N ARG A 34 -10.98 -11.64 1.85
CA ARG A 34 -12.40 -11.70 2.20
C ARG A 34 -13.31 -11.58 0.98
N PRO A 35 -14.33 -12.45 0.84
CA PRO A 35 -15.25 -12.40 -0.29
C PRO A 35 -16.07 -11.10 -0.36
N ASP A 36 -16.30 -10.48 0.80
CA ASP A 36 -17.05 -9.22 0.94
C ASP A 36 -16.14 -7.96 0.91
N ARG A 37 -14.87 -8.07 0.48
CA ARG A 37 -13.96 -6.92 0.40
C ARG A 37 -14.51 -5.79 -0.48
N THR A 38 -14.49 -4.56 0.02
CA THR A 38 -15.05 -3.36 -0.65
C THR A 38 -14.05 -2.65 -1.58
N VAL A 39 -12.76 -2.92 -1.42
CA VAL A 39 -11.70 -2.40 -2.29
C VAL A 39 -11.75 -3.13 -3.63
N LYS A 40 -12.10 -2.42 -4.71
CA LYS A 40 -12.31 -2.97 -6.06
C LYS A 40 -11.43 -2.36 -7.16
N THR A 41 -10.60 -1.37 -6.83
CA THR A 41 -9.71 -0.68 -7.78
C THR A 41 -8.38 -0.37 -7.11
N LEU A 42 -7.33 -0.20 -7.91
CA LEU A 42 -6.00 0.20 -7.43
C LEU A 42 -6.04 1.54 -6.69
N GLN A 43 -6.78 2.52 -7.23
CA GLN A 43 -6.98 3.82 -6.57
C GLN A 43 -7.64 3.65 -5.20
N HIS A 44 -8.67 2.81 -5.08
CA HIS A 44 -9.32 2.57 -3.79
C HIS A 44 -8.36 1.83 -2.83
N LEU A 45 -7.52 0.92 -3.33
CA LEU A 45 -6.50 0.26 -2.52
C LEU A 45 -5.51 1.28 -1.94
N ARG A 46 -4.99 2.19 -2.77
CA ARG A 46 -4.12 3.28 -2.30
C ARG A 46 -4.79 4.13 -1.23
N SER A 47 -6.03 4.56 -1.46
CA SER A 47 -6.79 5.32 -0.47
C SER A 47 -7.00 4.55 0.83
N GLN A 48 -7.20 3.23 0.76
CA GLN A 48 -7.34 2.39 1.93
C GLN A 48 -6.03 2.28 2.71
N VAL A 49 -4.88 2.16 2.02
CA VAL A 49 -3.55 2.14 2.66
C VAL A 49 -3.28 3.47 3.36
N LEU A 50 -3.54 4.60 2.68
CA LEU A 50 -3.44 5.93 3.29
C LEU A 50 -4.34 6.09 4.51
N PHE A 51 -5.60 5.67 4.41
CA PHE A 51 -6.51 5.68 5.54
C PHE A 51 -5.95 4.88 6.72
N CYS A 52 -5.42 3.68 6.47
CA CYS A 52 -4.82 2.86 7.52
C CYS A 52 -3.58 3.53 8.14
N ALA A 53 -2.69 4.11 7.34
CA ALA A 53 -1.49 4.78 7.84
C ALA A 53 -1.86 5.95 8.77
N VAL A 54 -2.79 6.82 8.33
CA VAL A 54 -3.27 7.96 9.13
C VAL A 54 -3.96 7.50 10.40
N ASN A 55 -4.83 6.49 10.34
CA ASN A 55 -5.57 6.03 11.52
C ASN A 55 -4.71 5.29 12.56
N ASN A 56 -3.50 4.88 12.20
CA ASN A 56 -2.54 4.25 13.11
C ASN A 56 -1.33 5.16 13.41
N ASP A 57 -1.44 6.47 13.11
CA ASP A 57 -0.38 7.46 13.33
C ASP A 57 0.98 7.06 12.72
N VAL A 58 0.93 6.38 11.56
CA VAL A 58 2.13 6.00 10.81
C VAL A 58 2.48 7.13 9.84
N GLU A 59 3.64 7.75 10.05
CA GLU A 59 4.12 8.89 9.26
C GLU A 59 4.82 8.44 7.96
N TRP A 60 4.05 7.87 7.04
CA TRP A 60 4.54 7.51 5.70
C TRP A 60 4.44 8.67 4.71
N PHE A 61 5.45 8.79 3.84
CA PHE A 61 5.40 9.63 2.65
C PHE A 61 4.51 9.01 1.56
N ASP A 62 4.14 9.82 0.55
CA ASP A 62 3.29 9.36 -0.55
C ASP A 62 3.87 8.14 -1.28
N GLU A 63 5.20 8.08 -1.39
CA GLU A 63 5.87 6.98 -2.07
C GLU A 63 5.85 5.68 -1.25
N GLU A 64 5.94 5.76 0.07
CA GLU A 64 5.81 4.59 0.94
C GLU A 64 4.37 4.02 0.91
N ILE A 65 3.38 4.91 0.78
CA ILE A 65 1.98 4.53 0.52
C ILE A 65 1.87 3.78 -0.81
N ASP A 66 2.55 4.27 -1.85
CA ASP A 66 2.57 3.64 -3.17
C ASP A 66 3.27 2.28 -3.14
N ASP A 67 4.40 2.16 -2.44
CA ASP A 67 5.14 0.90 -2.27
C ASP A 67 4.28 -0.17 -1.59
N VAL A 68 3.62 0.17 -0.47
CA VAL A 68 2.71 -0.75 0.23
C VAL A 68 1.51 -1.10 -0.64
N THR A 69 0.97 -0.13 -1.38
CA THR A 69 -0.12 -0.35 -2.34
C THR A 69 0.29 -1.32 -3.44
N ALA A 70 1.48 -1.14 -4.01
CA ALA A 70 2.04 -1.99 -5.06
C ALA A 70 2.24 -3.42 -4.54
N TYR A 71 2.80 -3.57 -3.34
CA TYR A 71 2.94 -4.87 -2.68
C TYR A 71 1.57 -5.55 -2.48
N LEU A 72 0.60 -4.87 -1.87
CA LEU A 72 -0.73 -5.43 -1.66
C LEU A 72 -1.41 -5.80 -2.98
N ASN A 73 -1.23 -4.98 -4.01
CA ASN A 73 -1.77 -5.25 -5.33
C ASN A 73 -1.13 -6.48 -5.98
N ALA A 74 0.19 -6.61 -5.93
CA ALA A 74 0.92 -7.72 -6.54
C ALA A 74 0.58 -9.08 -5.92
N PHE A 75 0.27 -9.13 -4.63
CA PHE A 75 0.09 -10.41 -3.91
C PHE A 75 -1.35 -10.75 -3.52
N TYR A 76 -2.27 -9.77 -3.42
CA TYR A 76 -3.62 -10.01 -2.90
C TYR A 76 -4.76 -9.49 -3.78
N TYR A 77 -4.58 -8.33 -4.42
CA TYR A 77 -5.68 -7.68 -5.16
C TYR A 77 -5.63 -7.92 -6.67
N LEU A 78 -4.44 -7.99 -7.26
CA LEU A 78 -4.18 -8.33 -8.67
C LEU A 78 -4.92 -7.40 -9.65
N PHE A 79 -5.08 -6.13 -9.31
CA PHE A 79 -5.58 -5.13 -10.25
C PHE A 79 -4.53 -4.88 -11.33
N GLY A 80 -4.96 -4.80 -12.59
CA GLY A 80 -4.07 -4.44 -13.69
C GLY A 80 -3.48 -3.05 -13.47
N MET A 81 -2.16 -2.93 -13.56
CA MET A 81 -1.50 -1.63 -13.62
C MET A 81 -1.85 -1.00 -14.97
N LYS A 82 -2.62 0.08 -14.97
CA LYS A 82 -2.91 0.87 -16.16
C LYS A 82 -2.05 2.13 -16.13
#